data_AF-A0A839VKZ2-F1
#
_entry.id   AF-A0A839VKZ2-F1
#
_cell.length_a   1.000
_cell.length_b   1.000
_cell.length_c   1.000
_cell.angle_alpha   90.00
_cell.angle_beta   90.00
_cell.angle_gamma   90.00
#
_symmetry.space_group_name_H-M   'P 1'
#
loop_
_entity.id
_entity.type
_entity.pdbx_description
1 polymer ?
#
loop_
_entity_poly.entity_id
_entity_poly.type
_entity_poly.pdbx_seq_one_letter_code
_entity_poly.pdbx_strand_id
1 'polypeptide(L)'
;MDLLDALRSRRIEAVTREDCRMEWLIVLDYPHLPVKDEDKLAIRAAFDDLITCLPNASVNTFGLPICSDPDDQKFLELALQSGAQTLLTKDKALLKLAKKTARRDMFAIMTPQTWHAQNKAAEATTN
;
A
#
# COMPACT_ATOMS: atom_id res chain seq x y z
N MET A 1 13.87 0.11 -11.83
CA MET A 1 13.54 1.19 -10.85
C MET A 1 13.26 0.65 -9.45
N ASP A 2 13.75 1.36 -8.43
CA ASP A 2 13.44 1.11 -7.02
C ASP A 2 12.14 1.82 -6.59
N LEU A 3 11.46 1.32 -5.56
CA LEU A 3 10.16 1.82 -5.09
C LEU A 3 10.32 3.17 -4.39
N LEU A 4 11.37 3.35 -3.58
CA LEU A 4 11.61 4.61 -2.90
C LEU A 4 11.98 5.70 -3.90
N ASP A 5 12.79 5.37 -4.91
CA ASP A 5 13.11 6.29 -6.00
C ASP A 5 11.87 6.66 -6.83
N ALA A 6 10.96 5.71 -7.04
CA ALA A 6 9.69 5.95 -7.71
C ALA A 6 8.83 6.99 -6.98
N LEU A 7 8.72 6.87 -5.66
CA LEU A 7 7.98 7.79 -4.80
C LEU A 7 8.63 9.18 -4.79
N ARG A 8 9.95 9.23 -4.57
CA ARG A 8 10.71 10.49 -4.52
C ARG A 8 10.65 11.26 -5.85
N SER A 9 10.71 10.54 -6.97
CA SER A 9 10.59 11.14 -8.31
C SER A 9 9.14 11.42 -8.74
N ARG A 10 8.14 11.13 -7.88
CA ARG A 10 6.70 11.29 -8.15
C ARG A 10 6.23 10.58 -9.43
N ARG A 11 6.93 9.52 -9.83
CA ARG A 11 6.51 8.64 -10.94
C ARG A 11 5.37 7.73 -10.54
N ILE A 12 5.22 7.49 -9.25
CA ILE A 12 4.06 6.84 -8.66
C ILE A 12 3.57 7.72 -7.51
N GLU A 13 2.28 7.60 -7.22
CA GLU A 13 1.68 8.11 -6.00
C GLU A 13 1.40 6.94 -5.07
N ALA A 14 1.83 7.06 -3.80
CA ALA A 14 1.38 6.17 -2.75
C ALA A 14 0.31 6.88 -1.92
N VAL A 15 -0.69 6.11 -1.53
CA VAL A 15 -1.81 6.57 -0.72
C VAL A 15 -1.92 5.69 0.52
N THR A 16 -2.30 6.31 1.63
CA THR A 16 -2.78 5.65 2.84
C THR A 16 -4.13 6.24 3.23
N ARG A 17 -4.71 5.77 4.33
CA ARG A 17 -5.88 6.37 4.96
C ARG A 17 -5.62 6.61 6.44
N GLU A 18 -6.40 7.51 7.03
CA GLU A 18 -6.26 7.92 8.42
C GLU A 18 -6.22 6.74 9.41
N ASP A 19 -7.08 5.72 9.24
CA ASP A 19 -7.05 4.49 10.05
C ASP A 19 -5.74 3.70 9.90
N CYS A 20 -5.28 3.47 8.66
CA CYS A 20 -3.99 2.83 8.38
C CYS A 20 -2.80 3.63 8.92
N ARG A 21 -2.84 4.96 8.82
CA ARG A 21 -1.79 5.84 9.33
C ARG A 21 -1.73 5.80 10.86
N MET A 22 -2.87 5.76 11.54
CA MET A 22 -2.92 5.61 12.99
C MET A 22 -2.27 4.30 13.46
N GLU A 23 -2.59 3.18 12.80
CA GLU A 23 -1.96 1.89 13.10
C GLU A 23 -0.45 1.91 12.86
N TRP A 24 -0.01 2.52 11.75
CA TRP A 24 1.40 2.67 11.47
C TRP A 24 2.15 3.49 12.54
N LEU A 25 1.54 4.57 13.05
CA LEU A 25 2.10 5.35 14.15
C LEU A 25 2.24 4.52 15.43
N ILE A 26 1.25 3.68 15.74
CA ILE A 26 1.29 2.77 16.90
C ILE A 26 2.42 1.75 16.74
N VAL A 27 2.59 1.18 15.55
CA VAL A 27 3.67 0.23 15.23
C VAL A 27 5.04 0.89 15.39
N LEU A 28 5.17 2.17 15.03
CA LEU A 28 6.43 2.92 15.20
C LEU A 28 6.86 3.02 16.67
N ASP A 29 5.93 2.87 17.60
CA ASP A 29 6.17 2.88 19.05
C ASP A 29 6.32 1.48 19.66
N TYR A 30 6.30 0.40 18.85
CA TYR A 30 6.50 -0.96 19.36
C TYR A 30 7.92 -1.18 19.90
N PRO A 31 8.09 -1.73 21.12
CA PRO A 31 9.41 -1.89 21.75
C PRO A 31 10.40 -2.78 20.99
N HIS A 32 9.90 -3.68 20.15
CA HIS A 32 10.71 -4.61 19.36
C HIS A 32 11.06 -4.08 17.96
N LEU A 33 10.52 -2.91 17.57
CA LEU A 33 10.88 -2.27 16.33
C LEU A 33 12.25 -1.60 16.51
N PRO A 34 13.24 -1.85 15.63
CA PRO A 34 14.59 -1.29 15.76
C PRO A 34 14.64 0.17 15.29
N VAL A 35 13.77 1.02 15.84
CA VAL A 35 13.68 2.46 15.55
C VAL A 35 13.92 3.22 16.84
N LYS A 36 14.91 4.11 16.84
CA LYS A 36 15.19 4.96 17.99
C LYS A 36 14.21 6.11 18.05
N ASP A 37 13.94 6.61 19.25
CA ASP A 37 13.06 7.77 19.45
C ASP A 37 13.51 9.02 18.68
N GLU A 38 14.83 9.22 18.55
CA GLU A 38 15.42 10.33 17.78
C GLU A 38 15.08 10.27 16.28
N ASP A 39 14.89 9.08 15.72
CA ASP A 39 14.62 8.85 14.30
C ASP A 39 13.11 8.93 13.97
N LYS A 40 12.23 8.73 14.97
CA LYS A 40 10.77 8.66 14.77
C LYS A 40 10.21 9.91 14.11
N LEU A 41 10.69 11.09 14.49
CA LEU A 41 10.23 12.35 13.92
C LEU A 41 10.55 12.43 12.42
N ALA A 42 11.78 12.07 12.04
CA ALA A 42 12.21 12.07 10.65
C ALA A 42 11.46 11.02 9.81
N ILE A 43 11.22 9.83 10.39
CA ILE A 43 10.45 8.76 9.73
C ILE A 43 9.00 9.20 9.48
N ARG A 44 8.34 9.83 10.47
CA ARG A 44 6.99 10.38 10.33
C ARG A 44 6.93 11.45 9.23
N ALA A 45 7.87 12.39 9.24
CA ALA A 45 7.93 13.45 8.23
C ALA A 45 8.18 12.89 6.82
N ALA A 46 9.07 11.91 6.67
CA ALA A 46 9.33 11.26 5.39
C ALA A 46 8.12 10.46 4.88
N PHE A 47 7.38 9.80 5.79
CA PHE A 47 6.14 9.13 5.44
C PHE A 47 5.11 10.13 4.91
N ASP A 48 4.89 11.23 5.64
CA ASP A 48 3.88 12.25 5.27
C ASP A 48 4.24 13.01 3.98
N ASP A 49 5.52 13.17 3.66
CA ASP A 49 5.98 13.77 2.39
C ASP A 49 5.74 12.84 1.18
N LEU A 50 5.93 11.54 1.37
CA LEU A 50 5.92 10.55 0.29
C LEU A 50 4.56 9.88 0.07
N ILE A 51 3.66 9.89 1.07
CA ILE A 51 2.41 9.12 1.05
C ILE A 51 1.23 10.05 1.35
N THR A 52 0.31 10.17 0.37
CA THR A 52 -0.92 10.96 0.53
C THR A 52 -1.87 10.27 1.51
N CYS A 53 -2.22 10.92 2.62
CA CYS A 53 -3.19 10.40 3.59
C CYS A 53 -4.61 10.83 3.23
N LEU A 54 -5.44 9.88 2.80
CA LEU A 54 -6.84 10.10 2.51
C LEU A 54 -7.69 10.11 3.79
N PRO A 55 -8.80 10.86 3.81
CA PRO A 55 -9.74 10.80 4.93
C PRO A 55 -10.48 9.46 4.95
N ASN A 56 -11.03 9.09 6.10
CA ASN A 56 -12.01 8.02 6.18
C ASN A 56 -13.26 8.38 5.39
N ALA A 57 -13.62 7.56 4.40
CA ALA A 57 -14.80 7.76 3.58
C ALA A 57 -15.49 6.43 3.29
N SER A 58 -16.83 6.44 3.26
CA SER A 58 -17.59 5.29 2.83
C SER A 58 -17.40 5.06 1.33
N VAL A 59 -16.95 3.86 0.98
CA VAL A 59 -16.84 3.42 -0.43
C VAL A 59 -17.93 2.43 -0.77
N ASN A 60 -18.38 2.46 -2.03
CA ASN A 60 -19.26 1.41 -2.53
C ASN A 60 -18.44 0.12 -2.73
N THR A 61 -18.56 -0.81 -1.78
CA THR A 61 -17.85 -2.10 -1.79
C THR A 61 -18.57 -3.18 -2.60
N PHE A 62 -19.57 -2.82 -3.42
CA PHE A 62 -20.28 -3.79 -4.25
C PHE A 62 -19.31 -4.58 -5.14
N GLY A 63 -19.33 -5.91 -4.99
CA GLY A 63 -18.46 -6.81 -5.74
C GLY A 63 -17.03 -6.93 -5.18
N LEU A 64 -16.66 -6.15 -4.15
CA LEU A 64 -15.37 -6.25 -3.49
C LEU A 64 -15.24 -7.60 -2.77
N PRO A 65 -14.11 -8.31 -2.93
CA PRO A 65 -13.85 -9.52 -2.14
C PRO A 65 -13.83 -9.23 -0.64
N ILE A 66 -14.36 -10.17 0.14
CA ILE A 66 -14.21 -10.18 1.59
C ILE A 66 -12.87 -10.84 1.94
N CYS A 67 -12.04 -10.14 2.70
CA CYS A 67 -10.81 -10.68 3.28
C CYS A 67 -11.15 -11.65 4.41
N SER A 68 -10.36 -12.72 4.53
CA SER A 68 -10.51 -13.66 5.65
C SER A 68 -10.09 -13.05 6.99
N ASP A 69 -9.27 -12.01 6.93
CA ASP A 69 -8.93 -11.16 8.08
C ASP A 69 -9.78 -9.88 8.01
N PRO A 70 -10.73 -9.67 8.93
CA PRO A 70 -11.59 -8.49 8.94
C PRO A 70 -10.82 -7.18 9.08
N ASP A 71 -9.69 -7.17 9.79
CA ASP A 71 -8.91 -5.95 10.03
C ASP A 71 -8.20 -5.48 8.75
N ASP A 72 -7.95 -6.41 7.82
CA ASP A 72 -7.31 -6.15 6.53
C ASP A 72 -8.31 -5.75 5.43
N GLN A 73 -9.62 -5.89 5.66
CA GLN A 73 -10.64 -5.49 4.67
C GLN A 73 -10.47 -4.02 4.25
N LYS A 74 -10.06 -3.19 5.21
CA LYS A 74 -9.86 -1.75 5.06
C LYS A 74 -8.85 -1.40 3.96
N PHE A 75 -7.85 -2.25 3.69
CA PHE A 75 -6.88 -2.03 2.61
C PHE A 75 -7.49 -2.20 1.22
N LEU A 76 -8.45 -3.12 1.07
CA LEU A 76 -9.18 -3.31 -0.17
C LEU A 76 -10.13 -2.12 -0.44
N GLU A 77 -10.77 -1.62 0.61
CA GLU A 77 -11.62 -0.44 0.55
C GLU A 77 -10.81 0.81 0.21
N LEU A 78 -9.61 0.97 0.77
CA LEU A 78 -8.70 2.06 0.45
C LEU A 78 -8.25 2.01 -1.01
N ALA A 79 -7.92 0.83 -1.53
CA ALA A 79 -7.57 0.68 -2.94
C ALA A 79 -8.73 1.11 -3.86
N LEU A 80 -9.98 0.82 -3.48
CA LEU A 80 -11.16 1.33 -4.18
C LEU A 80 -11.31 2.85 -4.04
N GLN A 81 -11.22 3.38 -2.82
CA GLN A 81 -11.39 4.81 -2.53
C GLN A 81 -10.43 5.67 -3.36
N SER A 82 -9.19 5.23 -3.47
CA SER A 82 -8.11 5.93 -4.15
C SER A 82 -8.08 5.70 -5.66
N GLY A 83 -8.80 4.71 -6.17
CA GLY A 83 -8.63 4.25 -7.56
C GLY A 83 -7.23 3.69 -7.82
N ALA A 84 -6.54 3.19 -6.78
CA ALA A 84 -5.19 2.68 -6.91
C ALA A 84 -5.14 1.50 -7.88
N GLN A 85 -4.17 1.54 -8.81
CA GLN A 85 -3.97 0.44 -9.76
C GLN A 85 -3.41 -0.82 -9.08
N THR A 86 -2.73 -0.66 -7.94
CA THR A 86 -2.05 -1.75 -7.24
C THR A 86 -2.07 -1.55 -5.73
N LEU A 87 -2.47 -2.59 -5.00
CA LEU A 87 -2.26 -2.74 -3.56
C LEU A 87 -0.96 -3.54 -3.33
N LEU A 88 0.05 -2.89 -2.75
CA LEU A 88 1.30 -3.53 -2.37
C LEU A 88 1.19 -4.10 -0.95
N THR A 89 1.42 -5.41 -0.79
CA THR A 89 1.32 -6.06 0.52
C THR A 89 2.21 -7.31 0.61
N LYS A 90 2.62 -7.66 1.83
CA LYS A 90 3.24 -8.96 2.15
C LYS A 90 2.28 -9.90 2.89
N ASP A 91 1.08 -9.43 3.20
CA ASP A 91 0.09 -10.22 3.93
C ASP A 91 -0.50 -11.35 3.08
N LYS A 92 -0.64 -12.54 3.69
CA LYS A 92 -1.11 -13.75 2.98
C LYS A 92 -2.62 -13.74 2.74
N ALA A 93 -3.42 -13.15 3.62
CA ALA A 93 -4.87 -13.07 3.46
C ALA A 93 -5.22 -12.16 2.27
N LEU A 94 -4.58 -10.99 2.17
CA LEU A 94 -4.73 -10.09 1.03
C LEU A 94 -4.20 -10.69 -0.27
N LEU A 95 -3.02 -11.31 -0.26
CA LEU A 95 -2.44 -11.92 -1.47
C LEU A 95 -3.31 -13.04 -2.07
N LYS A 96 -4.06 -13.79 -1.24
CA LYS A 96 -5.03 -14.79 -1.72
C LYS A 96 -6.15 -14.17 -2.57
N LEU A 97 -6.43 -12.87 -2.42
CA LEU A 97 -7.48 -12.17 -3.15
C LEU A 97 -7.00 -11.63 -4.51
N ALA A 98 -5.70 -11.66 -4.82
CA ALA A 98 -5.13 -11.08 -6.05
C ALA A 98 -5.82 -11.59 -7.33
N LYS A 99 -6.08 -12.90 -7.43
CA LYS A 99 -6.79 -13.48 -8.59
C LYS A 99 -8.25 -13.04 -8.65
N LYS A 100 -8.87 -12.77 -7.49
CA LYS A 100 -10.28 -12.41 -7.36
C LYS A 100 -10.53 -10.96 -7.75
N THR A 101 -9.61 -10.05 -7.40
CA THR A 101 -9.65 -8.64 -7.79
C THR A 101 -9.29 -8.47 -9.27
N ALA A 102 -8.27 -9.18 -9.76
CA ALA A 102 -7.88 -9.14 -11.17
C ALA A 102 -8.99 -9.60 -12.11
N ARG A 103 -9.72 -10.67 -11.77
CA ARG A 103 -10.87 -11.16 -12.56
C ARG A 103 -12.06 -10.20 -12.62
N ARG A 104 -12.07 -9.17 -11.77
CA ARG A 104 -13.12 -8.15 -11.70
C ARG A 104 -12.63 -6.79 -12.20
N ASP A 105 -11.43 -6.74 -12.80
CA ASP A 105 -10.81 -5.51 -13.32
C ASP A 105 -10.76 -4.38 -12.28
N MET A 106 -10.53 -4.72 -11.00
CA MET A 106 -10.52 -3.74 -9.90
C MET A 106 -9.12 -3.12 -9.71
N PHE A 107 -8.19 -3.90 -9.16
CA PHE A 107 -6.80 -3.51 -8.95
C PHE A 107 -5.94 -4.77 -8.74
N ALA A 108 -4.64 -4.65 -9.01
CA ALA A 108 -3.68 -5.71 -8.73
C ALA A 108 -3.37 -5.78 -7.23
N ILE A 109 -3.14 -6.99 -6.71
CA ILE A 109 -2.57 -7.18 -5.37
C ILE A 109 -1.27 -7.96 -5.53
N MET A 110 -0.16 -7.41 -5.05
CA MET A 110 1.15 -8.04 -5.21
C MET A 110 2.13 -7.65 -4.12
N THR A 111 3.25 -8.37 -4.03
CA THR A 111 4.34 -8.02 -3.13
C THR A 111 5.19 -6.89 -3.71
N PRO A 112 5.89 -6.11 -2.87
CA PRO A 112 6.89 -5.16 -3.34
C PRO A 112 7.93 -5.80 -4.27
N GLN A 113 8.36 -7.04 -3.97
CA GLN A 113 9.32 -7.77 -4.81
C GLN A 113 8.78 -8.06 -6.21
N THR A 114 7.51 -8.47 -6.31
CA THR A 114 6.85 -8.67 -7.61
C THR A 114 6.75 -7.35 -8.38
N TRP A 115 6.38 -6.26 -7.71
CA TRP A 115 6.33 -4.94 -8.32
C TRP A 115 7.70 -4.51 -8.88
N HIS A 116 8.78 -4.70 -8.10
CA HIS A 116 10.13 -4.42 -8.58
C HIS A 116 10.51 -5.25 -9.81
N ALA A 117 10.18 -6.54 -9.82
CA ALA A 117 10.47 -7.42 -10.95
C ALA A 117 9.74 -6.96 -12.22
N GLN A 118 8.46 -6.59 -12.10
CA GLN A 118 7.66 -6.06 -13.23
C GLN A 118 8.21 -4.73 -13.76
N ASN A 119 8.60 -3.82 -12.88
CA ASN A 119 9.13 -2.52 -13.29
C ASN A 119 10.54 -2.62 -13.89
N LYS A 120 11.36 -3.59 -13.48
CA LYS A 120 12.63 -3.90 -14.17
C LYS A 120 12.41 -4.47 -15.56
N ALA A 121 11.42 -5.36 -15.73
CA ALA A 121 11.11 -5.96 -17.03
C ALA A 121 10.57 -4.93 -18.04
N ALA A 122 9.74 -3.99 -17.57
CA ALA A 122 9.21 -2.90 -18.39
C ALA A 122 10.32 -1.96 -18.91
N GLU A 123 11.32 -1.65 -18.08
CA GLU A 123 12.50 -0.88 -18.48
C GLU A 123 13.34 -1.60 -19.55
N ALA A 124 13.45 -2.93 -19.46
CA ALA A 124 14.21 -3.73 -20.42
C ALA A 124 13.53 -3.89 -21.79
N THR A 125 12.21 -3.67 -21.87
CA THR A 125 11.43 -3.82 -23.12
C THR A 125 11.32 -2.50 -23.89
N THR A 126 11.66 -1.37 -23.25
CA THR A 126 11.57 -0.02 -23.84
C THR A 126 12.90 0.44 -24.47
N ASN A 127 13.96 -0.38 -24.39
CA ASN A 127 15.28 -0.12 -24.97
C ASN A 127 15.56 -1.01 -26.19
#